data_AF-A0A522U3Y2-F1
#
_entry.id   AF-A0A522U3Y2-F1
#
_cell.length_a   1.000
_cell.length_b   1.000
_cell.length_c   1.000
_cell.angle_alpha   90.00
_cell.angle_beta   90.00
_cell.angle_gamma   90.00
#
_symmetry.space_group_name_H-M   'P 1'
#
loop_
_entity.id
_entity.type
_entity.pdbx_description
1 polymer ?
#
loop_
_entity_poly.entity_id
_entity_poly.type
_entity_poly.pdbx_seq_one_letter_code
_entity_poly.pdbx_strand_id
1 'polypeptide(L)'
;MIPPAPASPALTARRGGACPACGLELPGHARFCARCGAPQPASRRDVEAWVLAVFGLGIALSATIAVLYGAIAVDPAGASAGLDPALIRTASVGLAATLGALCLLQAVATAGLVRGREWGRVTATIVCVAWSVTCVGLPVAILVLRSIWRRRPAGAPLTAPVALF
;
A
#
# COMPACT_ATOMS: atom_id res chain seq x y z
N MET A 1 -34.42 -28.92 -28.50
CA MET A 1 -33.54 -27.98 -29.23
C MET A 1 -33.05 -26.96 -28.22
N ILE A 2 -31.77 -27.01 -27.86
CA ILE A 2 -31.14 -26.05 -26.93
C ILE A 2 -30.64 -24.87 -27.80
N PRO A 3 -31.04 -23.62 -27.52
CA PRO A 3 -30.53 -22.48 -28.27
C PRO A 3 -29.04 -22.29 -27.99
N PRO A 4 -28.21 -21.93 -29.00
CA PRO A 4 -26.81 -21.64 -28.78
C PRO A 4 -26.67 -20.41 -27.86
N ALA A 5 -25.77 -20.51 -26.88
CA ALA A 5 -25.47 -19.42 -25.95
C ALA A 5 -25.01 -18.16 -26.72
N PRO A 6 -25.43 -16.95 -26.29
CA PRO A 6 -24.99 -15.73 -26.94
C PRO A 6 -23.48 -15.56 -26.77
N ALA A 7 -22.80 -15.25 -27.88
CA ALA A 7 -21.39 -14.93 -27.88
C ALA A 7 -21.14 -13.71 -27.00
N SER A 8 -20.41 -13.90 -25.89
CA SER A 8 -19.96 -12.81 -25.04
C SER A 8 -19.19 -11.78 -25.88
N PRO A 9 -19.56 -10.50 -25.82
CA PRO A 9 -18.89 -9.47 -26.61
C PRO A 9 -17.48 -9.29 -26.06
N ALA A 10 -16.51 -9.63 -26.91
CA ALA A 10 -15.20 -9.02 -27.00
C ALA A 10 -14.59 -8.58 -25.66
N LEU A 11 -13.84 -9.50 -25.03
CA LEU A 11 -12.52 -9.11 -24.52
C LEU A 11 -11.79 -8.49 -25.70
N THR A 12 -11.81 -7.17 -25.81
CA THR A 12 -10.99 -6.41 -26.76
C THR A 12 -9.56 -6.92 -26.64
N ALA A 13 -9.15 -7.63 -27.69
CA ALA A 13 -7.91 -8.35 -27.75
C ALA A 13 -6.75 -7.39 -27.49
N ARG A 14 -6.17 -7.45 -26.29
CA ARG A 14 -4.71 -7.28 -26.18
C ARG A 14 -4.14 -8.35 -27.10
N ARG A 15 -3.70 -7.93 -28.28
CA ARG A 15 -3.12 -8.83 -29.30
C ARG A 15 -2.04 -9.64 -28.61
N GLY A 16 -2.31 -10.93 -28.38
CA GLY A 16 -1.26 -11.81 -27.94
C GLY A 16 -0.35 -12.13 -29.12
N GLY A 17 0.90 -12.43 -28.81
CA GLY A 17 1.88 -12.79 -29.81
C GLY A 17 1.73 -14.24 -30.24
N ALA A 18 2.43 -14.58 -31.33
CA ALA A 18 2.67 -15.97 -31.68
C ALA A 18 3.59 -16.63 -30.65
N CYS A 19 3.33 -17.90 -30.33
CA CYS A 19 4.21 -18.69 -29.50
C CYS A 19 5.59 -18.82 -30.16
N PRO A 20 6.70 -18.51 -29.46
CA PRO A 20 8.04 -18.61 -30.05
C PRO A 20 8.47 -20.07 -30.34
N ALA A 21 7.81 -21.06 -29.72
CA ALA A 21 8.14 -22.47 -29.88
C ALA A 21 7.38 -23.15 -31.03
N CYS A 22 6.10 -22.80 -31.25
CA CYS A 22 5.25 -23.50 -32.22
C CYS A 22 4.46 -22.58 -33.17
N GLY A 23 4.60 -21.27 -33.04
CA GLY A 23 3.95 -20.29 -33.91
C GLY A 23 2.44 -20.11 -33.71
N LEU A 24 1.82 -20.81 -32.75
CA LEU A 24 0.40 -20.65 -32.46
C LEU A 24 0.10 -19.22 -32.00
N GLU A 25 -0.86 -18.54 -32.61
CA GLU A 25 -1.40 -17.29 -32.07
C GLU A 25 -2.12 -17.56 -30.75
N LEU A 26 -1.66 -16.90 -29.69
CA LEU A 26 -2.26 -17.00 -28.37
C LEU A 26 -2.91 -15.67 -27.98
N PRO A 27 -3.93 -15.68 -27.11
CA PRO A 27 -4.43 -14.46 -26.52
C PRO A 27 -3.37 -13.85 -25.60
N GLY A 28 -3.34 -12.51 -25.47
CA GLY A 28 -2.28 -11.79 -24.74
C GLY A 28 -2.12 -12.14 -23.25
N HIS A 29 -3.10 -12.83 -22.66
CA HIS A 29 -3.09 -13.29 -21.27
C HIS A 29 -2.69 -14.76 -21.10
N ALA A 30 -2.39 -15.50 -22.18
CA ALA A 30 -1.99 -16.90 -22.08
C ALA A 30 -0.63 -17.05 -21.40
N ARG A 31 -0.59 -17.76 -20.26
CA ARG A 31 0.67 -18.08 -19.54
C ARG A 31 1.42 -19.27 -20.14
N PHE A 32 0.70 -20.15 -20.82
CA PHE A 32 1.24 -21.36 -21.45
C PHE A 32 0.64 -21.51 -22.85
N CYS A 33 1.39 -22.14 -23.76
CA CYS A 33 0.88 -22.47 -25.08
C CYS A 33 -0.14 -23.62 -24.99
N ALA A 34 -1.36 -23.42 -25.50
CA ALA A 34 -2.38 -24.47 -25.56
C ALA A 34 -2.00 -25.64 -26.49
N ARG A 35 -1.04 -25.44 -27.41
CA ARG A 35 -0.59 -26.48 -28.37
C ARG A 35 0.64 -27.24 -27.92
N CYS A 36 1.69 -26.54 -27.45
CA CYS A 36 2.97 -27.17 -27.13
C CYS A 36 3.31 -27.17 -25.63
N GLY A 37 2.48 -26.58 -24.77
CA GLY A 37 2.74 -26.46 -23.34
C GLY A 37 3.87 -25.49 -22.97
N ALA A 38 4.59 -24.92 -23.94
CA ALA A 38 5.69 -24.01 -23.66
C ALA A 38 5.22 -22.78 -22.85
N PRO A 39 5.94 -22.39 -21.79
CA PRO A 39 5.62 -21.20 -21.03
C PRO A 39 5.75 -19.98 -21.95
N GLN A 40 4.69 -19.18 -22.02
CA GLN A 40 4.78 -17.91 -22.71
C GLN A 40 5.48 -16.92 -21.78
N PRO A 41 6.29 -16.01 -22.34
CA PRO A 41 6.66 -14.82 -21.60
C PRO A 41 5.35 -14.08 -21.30
N ALA A 42 4.74 -14.35 -20.14
CA ALA A 42 3.57 -13.65 -19.64
C ALA A 42 3.79 -12.17 -19.92
N SER A 43 2.82 -11.49 -20.52
CA SER A 43 2.96 -10.11 -21.00
C SER A 43 3.49 -9.20 -19.88
N ARG A 44 4.82 -9.15 -19.75
CA ARG A 44 5.56 -8.38 -18.73
C ARG A 44 5.30 -6.88 -18.89
N ARG A 45 4.75 -6.49 -20.04
CA ARG A 45 4.33 -5.14 -20.41
C ARG A 45 2.94 -4.77 -19.91
N ASP A 46 2.21 -5.72 -19.33
CA ASP A 46 0.96 -5.46 -18.61
C ASP A 46 1.24 -5.45 -17.10
N VAL A 47 2.34 -4.81 -16.66
CA VAL A 47 2.22 -4.11 -15.38
C VAL A 47 1.09 -3.11 -15.65
N GLU A 48 -0.11 -3.45 -15.22
CA GLU A 48 -1.29 -2.64 -15.50
C GLU A 48 -0.94 -1.20 -15.15
N ALA A 49 -1.08 -0.28 -16.10
CA ALA A 49 -0.77 1.12 -15.89
C ALA A 49 -1.44 1.66 -14.61
N TRP A 50 -2.57 1.07 -14.24
CA TRP A 50 -3.23 1.21 -12.95
C TRP A 50 -2.34 0.90 -11.74
N VAL A 51 -1.59 -0.21 -11.70
CA VAL A 51 -0.67 -0.52 -10.60
C VAL A 51 0.37 0.58 -10.44
N LEU A 52 0.99 1.02 -11.54
CA LEU A 52 1.93 2.15 -11.49
C LEU A 52 1.25 3.46 -11.06
N ALA A 53 0.02 3.70 -11.49
CA ALA A 53 -0.77 4.86 -11.06
C ALA A 53 -1.08 4.82 -9.55
N VAL A 54 -1.42 3.64 -9.00
CA VAL A 54 -1.64 3.46 -7.55
C VAL A 54 -0.35 3.73 -6.77
N PHE A 55 0.79 3.20 -7.23
CA PHE A 55 2.08 3.51 -6.61
C PHE A 55 2.44 4.99 -6.72
N GLY A 56 2.19 5.63 -7.88
CA GLY A 56 2.40 7.06 -8.07
C GLY A 56 1.54 7.92 -7.14
N LEU A 57 0.26 7.56 -6.97
CA LEU A 57 -0.65 8.21 -6.03
C LEU A 57 -0.17 8.04 -4.58
N GLY A 58 0.30 6.83 -4.22
CA GLY A 58 0.90 6.57 -2.92
C GLY A 58 2.12 7.44 -2.64
N ILE A 59 3.00 7.62 -3.64
CA ILE A 59 4.21 8.46 -3.55
C ILE A 59 3.79 9.91 -3.32
N ALA A 60 2.86 10.41 -4.15
CA ALA A 60 2.37 11.78 -4.03
C ALA A 60 1.75 12.02 -2.65
N LEU A 61 0.85 11.15 -2.20
CA LEU A 61 0.18 11.30 -0.90
C LEU A 61 1.17 11.23 0.27
N SER A 62 2.06 10.23 0.27
CA SER A 62 3.06 10.09 1.35
C SER A 62 4.03 11.27 1.38
N ALA A 63 4.46 11.78 0.22
CA ALA A 63 5.29 12.98 0.13
C ALA A 63 4.55 14.23 0.63
N THR A 64 3.29 14.44 0.23
CA THR A 64 2.49 15.58 0.70
C THR A 64 2.33 15.56 2.22
N ILE A 65 2.02 14.40 2.80
CA ILE A 65 1.87 14.28 4.26
C ILE A 65 3.23 14.49 4.95
N ALA A 66 4.32 13.91 4.43
CA ALA A 66 5.66 14.11 4.98
C ALA A 66 6.07 15.59 4.99
N VAL A 67 5.80 16.33 3.91
CA VAL A 67 6.06 17.77 3.81
C VAL A 67 5.21 18.55 4.80
N LEU A 68 3.91 18.22 4.93
CA LEU A 68 3.01 18.88 5.87
C LEU A 68 3.50 18.71 7.32
N TYR A 69 3.83 17.50 7.74
CA TYR A 69 4.36 17.25 9.09
C TYR A 69 5.77 17.82 9.29
N GLY A 70 6.58 17.88 8.23
CA GLY A 70 7.85 18.59 8.24
C GLY A 70 7.68 20.09 8.49
N ALA A 71 6.69 20.72 7.83
CA ALA A 71 6.37 22.12 8.03
C ALA A 71 5.89 22.40 9.48
N ILE A 72 5.02 21.53 10.02
CA ILE A 72 4.57 21.62 11.43
C ILE A 72 5.75 21.47 12.41
N ALA A 73 6.74 20.64 12.08
CA ALA A 73 7.93 20.49 12.93
C ALA A 73 8.81 21.75 12.98
N VAL A 74 8.86 22.51 11.88
CA VAL A 74 9.62 23.77 11.78
C VAL A 74 8.93 24.88 12.57
N ASP A 75 7.60 25.02 12.42
CA ASP A 75 6.82 26.03 13.13
C ASP A 75 5.58 25.41 13.83
N PRO A 76 5.74 24.93 15.08
CA PRO A 76 4.64 24.34 15.84
C PRO A 76 3.66 25.38 16.40
N ALA A 77 3.97 26.69 16.30
CA ALA A 77 3.18 27.75 16.95
C ALA A 77 1.76 27.86 16.36
N GLY A 78 1.57 27.54 15.08
CA GLY A 78 0.26 27.56 14.42
C GLY A 78 -0.64 26.36 14.73
N ALA A 79 -0.11 25.26 15.27
CA ALA A 79 -0.82 23.99 15.40
C ALA A 79 -1.18 23.59 16.85
N SER A 80 -0.65 24.30 17.85
CA SER A 80 -0.63 23.84 19.25
C SER A 80 -1.50 24.70 20.18
N ALA A 81 -2.83 24.52 20.12
CA ALA A 81 -3.71 25.06 21.16
C ALA A 81 -3.64 24.16 22.42
N GLY A 82 -2.65 24.40 23.29
CA GLY A 82 -2.58 23.80 24.63
C GLY A 82 -1.80 22.48 24.77
N LEU A 83 -1.02 22.07 23.77
CA LEU A 83 -0.08 20.94 23.86
C LEU A 83 1.37 21.43 23.96
N ASP A 84 2.23 20.63 24.61
CA ASP A 84 3.66 20.89 24.70
C ASP A 84 4.31 20.91 23.28
N PRO A 85 4.89 22.03 22.84
CA PRO A 85 5.50 22.14 21.52
C PRO A 85 6.66 21.17 21.30
N ALA A 86 7.38 20.77 22.36
CA ALA A 86 8.47 19.79 22.24
C ALA A 86 7.96 18.39 21.87
N LEU A 87 6.83 17.98 22.45
CA LEU A 87 6.18 16.72 22.13
C LEU A 87 5.64 16.72 20.69
N ILE A 88 5.00 17.82 20.26
CA ILE A 88 4.50 17.95 18.90
C ILE A 88 5.64 17.87 17.88
N ARG A 89 6.75 18.55 18.14
CA ARG A 89 7.91 18.53 17.25
C ARG A 89 8.49 17.13 17.11
N THR A 90 8.73 16.44 18.23
CA THR A 90 9.31 15.07 18.20
C THR A 90 8.39 14.07 17.50
N ALA A 91 7.09 14.12 17.77
CA ALA A 91 6.10 13.28 17.08
C ALA A 91 6.04 13.58 15.57
N SER A 92 6.05 14.87 15.19
CA SER A 92 5.96 15.30 13.79
C SER A 92 7.20 14.91 12.98
N VAL A 93 8.41 15.06 13.55
CA VAL A 93 9.66 14.62 12.92
C VAL A 93 9.66 13.10 12.72
N GLY A 94 9.26 12.33 13.73
CA GLY A 94 9.18 10.88 13.64
C GLY A 94 8.23 10.42 12.54
N LEU A 95 7.07 11.06 12.42
CA LEU A 95 6.09 10.74 11.39
C LEU A 95 6.59 11.14 9.99
N ALA A 96 7.16 12.34 9.85
CA ALA A 96 7.73 12.81 8.58
C ALA A 96 8.86 11.90 8.09
N ALA A 97 9.76 11.47 8.97
CA ALA A 97 10.83 10.53 8.64
C ALA A 97 10.29 9.17 8.18
N THR A 98 9.29 8.65 8.88
CA THR A 98 8.65 7.36 8.55
C THR A 98 7.96 7.42 7.18
N LEU A 99 7.20 8.48 6.90
CA LEU A 99 6.54 8.69 5.62
C LEU A 99 7.53 8.93 4.48
N GLY A 100 8.63 9.65 4.75
CA GLY A 100 9.73 9.80 3.80
C GLY A 100 10.37 8.46 3.43
N ALA A 101 10.62 7.59 4.41
CA ALA A 101 11.14 6.24 4.15
C ALA A 101 10.17 5.39 3.32
N LEU A 102 8.87 5.46 3.60
CA LEU A 102 7.84 4.79 2.80
C LEU A 102 7.78 5.30 1.37
N CYS A 103 7.90 6.62 1.16
CA CYS A 103 7.98 7.24 -0.16
C CYS A 103 9.17 6.69 -0.96
N LEU A 104 10.35 6.59 -0.33
CA LEU A 104 11.54 6.00 -0.96
C LEU A 104 11.34 4.53 -1.32
N LEU A 105 10.73 3.73 -0.43
CA LEU A 105 10.43 2.33 -0.73
C LEU A 105 9.46 2.18 -1.92
N GLN A 106 8.46 3.06 -2.03
CA GLN A 106 7.55 3.09 -3.18
C GLN A 106 8.25 3.47 -4.47
N ALA A 107 9.14 4.46 -4.43
CA ALA A 107 9.95 4.85 -5.58
C ALA A 107 10.85 3.70 -6.05
N VAL A 108 11.48 2.98 -5.11
CA VAL A 108 12.32 1.80 -5.41
C VAL A 108 11.49 0.67 -6.00
N ALA A 109 10.31 0.37 -5.44
CA ALA A 109 9.40 -0.65 -5.97
C ALA A 109 8.98 -0.31 -7.41
N THR A 110 8.56 0.93 -7.64
CA THR A 110 8.15 1.44 -8.96
C THR A 110 9.31 1.32 -9.95
N ALA A 111 10.51 1.74 -9.56
CA ALA A 111 11.69 1.67 -10.40
C ALA A 111 12.12 0.22 -10.70
N GLY A 112 11.93 -0.71 -9.75
CA GLY A 112 12.17 -2.14 -9.95
C GLY A 112 11.19 -2.78 -10.92
N LEU A 113 9.90 -2.41 -10.83
CA LEU A 113 8.85 -2.87 -11.74
C LEU A 113 9.07 -2.34 -13.16
N VAL A 114 9.37 -1.04 -13.31
CA VAL A 114 9.64 -0.41 -14.63
C VAL A 114 10.85 -1.05 -15.32
N ARG A 115 11.89 -1.42 -14.55
CA ARG A 115 13.08 -2.10 -15.09
C ARG A 115 12.90 -3.61 -15.29
N GLY A 116 11.72 -4.17 -15.01
CA GLY A 116 11.45 -5.60 -15.18
C GLY A 116 12.31 -6.51 -14.29
N ARG A 117 12.78 -6.01 -13.15
CA ARG A 117 13.60 -6.79 -12.19
C ARG A 117 12.68 -7.62 -11.29
N GLU A 118 13.04 -8.88 -11.04
CA GLU A 118 12.26 -9.81 -10.21
C GLU A 118 12.05 -9.32 -8.77
N TRP A 119 13.06 -8.62 -8.23
CA TRP A 119 13.07 -7.96 -6.93
C TRP A 119 11.92 -6.95 -6.77
N GLY A 120 11.51 -6.30 -7.87
CA GLY A 120 10.45 -5.28 -7.85
C GLY A 120 9.10 -5.83 -7.38
N ARG A 121 8.79 -7.11 -7.64
CA ARG A 121 7.55 -7.75 -7.16
C ARG A 121 7.57 -7.93 -5.64
N VAL A 122 8.70 -8.39 -5.10
CA VAL A 122 8.86 -8.60 -3.66
C VAL A 122 8.73 -7.27 -2.93
N THR A 123 9.41 -6.23 -3.42
CA THR A 123 9.30 -4.88 -2.85
C THR A 123 7.87 -4.34 -2.94
N ALA A 124 7.18 -4.52 -4.08
CA ALA A 124 5.79 -4.09 -4.24
C ALA A 124 4.85 -4.75 -3.22
N THR A 125 4.99 -6.06 -2.99
CA THR A 125 4.21 -6.79 -1.98
C THR A 125 4.47 -6.26 -0.57
N ILE A 126 5.74 -6.08 -0.19
CA ILE A 126 6.12 -5.55 1.12
C ILE A 126 5.50 -4.17 1.34
N VAL A 127 5.58 -3.30 0.34
CA VAL A 127 4.99 -1.96 0.39
C VAL A 127 3.47 -2.02 0.52
N CYS A 128 2.79 -2.89 -0.24
CA CYS A 128 1.34 -3.07 -0.13
C CYS A 128 0.91 -3.52 1.27
N VAL A 129 1.65 -4.46 1.85
CA VAL A 129 1.39 -4.93 3.23
C VAL A 129 1.61 -3.81 4.23
N ALA A 130 2.74 -3.08 4.13
CA ALA A 130 3.02 -1.96 4.99
C ALA A 130 1.91 -0.90 4.93
N TRP A 131 1.46 -0.55 3.72
CA TRP A 131 0.39 0.42 3.52
C TRP A 131 -0.95 -0.06 4.08
N SER A 132 -1.29 -1.34 3.91
CA SER A 132 -2.51 -1.93 4.49
C SER A 132 -2.48 -1.88 6.01
N VAL A 133 -1.33 -2.19 6.62
CA VAL A 133 -1.14 -2.13 8.08
C VAL A 133 -1.24 -0.69 8.57
N THR A 134 -0.67 0.29 7.86
CA THR A 134 -0.74 1.70 8.27
C THR A 134 -2.14 2.28 8.07
N CYS A 135 -2.76 2.08 6.91
CA CYS A 135 -4.06 2.67 6.58
C CYS A 135 -5.24 2.00 7.29
N VAL A 136 -5.17 0.69 7.57
CA VAL A 136 -6.26 -0.05 8.23
C VAL A 136 -5.92 -0.33 9.69
N GLY A 137 -4.70 -0.77 9.97
CA GLY A 137 -4.28 -1.15 11.31
C GLY A 137 -4.25 0.03 12.28
N LEU A 138 -3.78 1.21 11.84
CA LEU A 138 -3.70 2.38 12.72
C LEU A 138 -5.08 2.93 13.13
N PRO A 139 -6.06 3.14 12.22
CA PRO A 139 -7.41 3.51 12.63
C PRO A 139 -8.09 2.48 13.53
N VAL A 140 -7.94 1.19 13.23
CA VAL A 140 -8.50 0.11 14.07
C VAL A 140 -7.85 0.12 15.46
N ALA A 141 -6.53 0.26 15.56
CA ALA A 141 -5.83 0.36 16.83
C ALA A 141 -6.30 1.58 17.65
N ILE A 142 -6.48 2.74 17.02
CA ILE A 142 -7.02 3.94 17.67
C ILE A 142 -8.44 3.69 18.21
N LEU A 143 -9.32 3.05 17.42
CA LEU A 143 -10.67 2.73 17.85
C LEU A 143 -10.70 1.75 19.03
N VAL A 144 -9.84 0.74 19.01
CA VAL A 144 -9.68 -0.24 20.09
C VAL A 144 -9.19 0.45 21.36
N LEU A 145 -8.12 1.25 21.28
CA LEU A 145 -7.64 2.08 22.39
C LEU A 145 -8.77 2.94 22.94
N ARG A 146 -9.45 3.71 22.10
CA ARG A 146 -10.57 4.56 22.52
C ARG A 146 -11.72 3.77 23.18
N SER A 147 -11.96 2.54 22.74
CA SER A 147 -12.97 1.66 23.37
C SER A 147 -12.55 1.21 24.77
N ILE A 148 -11.27 0.90 24.97
CA ILE A 148 -10.71 0.50 26.27
C ILE A 148 -10.72 1.69 27.24
N TRP A 149 -10.29 2.87 26.78
CA TRP A 149 -10.27 4.07 27.61
C TRP A 149 -11.67 4.54 28.01
N ARG A 150 -12.68 4.42 27.13
CA ARG A 150 -14.08 4.69 27.50
C ARG A 150 -14.66 3.70 28.50
N ARG A 151 -14.14 2.47 28.52
CA ARG A 151 -14.57 1.44 29.48
C ARG A 151 -13.91 1.59 30.85
N ARG A 152 -12.92 2.47 31.03
CA ARG A 152 -12.38 2.76 32.36
C ARG A 152 -13.43 3.57 33.15
N PRO A 153 -14.06 2.99 34.19
CA PRO A 153 -15.03 3.72 34.98
C PRO A 153 -14.32 4.88 35.69
N ALA A 154 -14.95 6.06 35.67
CA ALA A 154 -14.41 7.33 36.15
C ALA A 154 -14.20 7.42 37.68
N GLY A 155 -14.03 6.28 38.37
CA GLY A 155 -14.05 6.23 39.83
C GLY A 155 -13.29 5.08 40.47
N ALA A 156 -12.34 4.43 39.79
CA ALA A 156 -11.43 3.51 40.48
C ALA A 156 -10.47 4.34 41.36
N PRO A 157 -10.58 4.31 42.70
CA PRO A 157 -9.74 5.12 43.58
C PRO A 157 -8.30 4.62 43.53
N LEU A 158 -7.33 5.54 43.41
CA LEU A 158 -5.89 5.26 43.51
C LEU A 158 -5.43 4.97 44.97
N THR A 159 -6.34 4.61 45.86
CA THR A 159 -6.06 4.47 47.28
C THR A 159 -6.51 3.12 47.81
N ALA A 160 -5.55 2.21 47.94
CA ALA A 160 -5.39 1.50 49.20
C ALA A 160 -3.90 1.22 49.37
N PRO A 161 -3.18 1.93 50.27
CA PRO A 161 -1.91 1.40 50.75
C PRO A 161 -2.20 0.03 51.38
N VAL A 162 -1.49 -0.99 50.93
CA VAL A 162 -1.42 -2.28 51.60
C VAL A 162 -0.88 -2.00 53.00
N ALA A 163 -1.76 -1.90 53.98
CA ALA A 163 -1.39 -1.93 55.38
C ALA A 163 -0.86 -3.34 55.66
N LEU A 164 0.46 -3.46 55.66
CA LEU A 164 1.18 -4.61 56.19
C LEU A 164 0.90 -4.68 57.70
N PHE A 165 0.18 -5.72 58.12
CA PHE A 165 0.21 -6.27 59.47
C PHE A 165 0.44 -7.78 59.36
#